data_AF-A0A0L0UIL2-F1
#
_entry.id   AF-A0A0L0UIL2-F1
#
_cell.length_a   1.000
_cell.length_b   1.000
_cell.length_c   1.000
_cell.angle_alpha   90.00
_cell.angle_beta   90.00
_cell.angle_gamma   90.00
#
_symmetry.space_group_name_H-M   'P 1'
#
loop_
_entity.id
_entity.type
_entity.pdbx_description
1 polymer ?
#
loop_
_entity_poly.entity_id
_entity_poly.type
_entity_poly.pdbx_seq_one_letter_code
_entity_poly.pdbx_strand_id
1 'polypeptide(L)'
;PPDRIVHDAGLNFNSKELRQHAGIFSILVKEVPVESHKSVVKIERYHVPLKRAYEIIKDELKNELQNEPITKDMILQMPLKL
;
A
#
# COMPACT_ATOMS: atom_id res chain seq x y z
N PRO A 1 -17.21 3.39 1.79
CA PRO A 1 -16.00 4.23 2.01
C PRO A 1 -15.61 4.12 3.49
N PRO A 2 -14.32 4.14 3.86
CA PRO A 2 -13.93 4.05 5.27
C PRO A 2 -14.36 5.32 6.01
N ASP A 3 -14.88 5.18 7.23
CA ASP A 3 -15.33 6.34 8.02
C ASP A 3 -14.16 7.20 8.53
N ARG A 4 -12.96 6.61 8.64
CA ARG A 4 -11.77 7.27 9.17
C ARG A 4 -10.48 6.75 8.55
N ILE A 5 -9.57 7.67 8.24
CA ILE A 5 -8.19 7.40 7.83
C ILE A 5 -7.25 7.96 8.90
N VAL A 6 -6.26 7.16 9.29
CA VAL A 6 -5.24 7.53 10.27
C VAL A 6 -3.88 7.44 9.61
N HIS A 7 -3.12 8.54 9.62
CA HIS A 7 -1.82 8.62 8.96
C HIS A 7 -0.80 9.29 9.88
N ASP A 8 0.49 9.05 9.62
CA ASP A 8 1.59 9.71 10.30
C ASP A 8 1.67 11.20 9.94
N ALA A 9 2.36 12.00 10.74
CA ALA A 9 2.60 13.42 10.43
C ALA A 9 3.56 13.66 9.25
N GLY A 10 3.70 12.68 8.35
CA GLY A 10 4.49 12.79 7.13
C GLY A 10 3.90 13.82 6.16
N LEU A 11 4.77 14.54 5.46
CA LEU A 11 4.42 15.61 4.53
C LEU A 11 3.41 15.18 3.44
N ASN A 12 3.45 13.91 3.01
CA ASN A 12 2.63 13.40 1.91
C ASN A 12 1.14 13.26 2.28
N PHE A 13 0.81 12.99 3.54
CA PHE A 13 -0.58 12.84 3.99
C PHE A 13 -1.13 14.11 4.65
N ASN A 14 -0.29 15.13 4.82
CA ASN A 14 -0.69 16.45 5.33
C ASN A 14 -1.08 17.45 4.21
N SER A 15 -1.26 16.98 2.97
CA SER A 15 -1.65 17.86 1.87
C SER A 15 -3.09 18.35 2.03
N LYS A 16 -3.34 19.60 1.62
CA LYS A 16 -4.70 20.17 1.59
C LYS A 16 -5.63 19.40 0.66
N GLU A 17 -5.09 18.90 -0.44
CA GLU A 17 -5.81 18.11 -1.44
C GLU A 17 -6.39 16.84 -0.83
N LEU A 18 -5.60 16.09 -0.05
CA LEU A 18 -6.06 14.85 0.58
C LEU A 18 -7.21 15.10 1.56
N ARG A 19 -7.15 16.20 2.33
CA ARG A 19 -8.23 16.59 3.25
C ARG A 19 -9.49 17.02 2.51
N GLN A 20 -9.36 17.75 1.39
CA GLN A 20 -10.50 18.15 0.56
C GLN A 20 -11.19 16.94 -0.07
N HIS A 21 -10.43 16.02 -0.66
CA HIS A 21 -10.99 14.79 -1.22
C HIS A 21 -11.65 13.92 -0.15
N ALA A 22 -11.03 13.74 1.00
CA ALA A 22 -11.63 13.00 2.10
C ALA A 22 -12.93 13.64 2.60
N GLY A 23 -12.99 14.98 2.65
CA GLY A 23 -14.19 15.73 3.02
C GLY A 23 -15.37 15.47 2.07
N ILE A 24 -15.14 15.36 0.75
CA ILE A 24 -16.18 15.02 -0.24
C ILE A 24 -16.83 13.67 0.10
N PHE A 25 -16.03 12.71 0.58
CA PHE A 25 -16.51 11.39 0.95
C PHE A 25 -16.92 11.27 2.43
N SER A 26 -17.00 12.38 3.17
CA SER A 26 -17.30 12.40 4.62
C SER A 26 -16.34 11.53 5.45
N ILE A 27 -15.08 11.42 5.00
CA ILE A 27 -14.05 10.61 5.66
C ILE A 27 -13.27 11.48 6.64
N LEU A 28 -13.16 11.04 7.88
CA LEU A 28 -12.35 11.74 8.88
C LEU A 28 -10.85 11.40 8.71
N VAL A 29 -10.03 12.41 8.40
CA VAL A 29 -8.57 12.28 8.33
C VAL A 29 -7.95 12.71 9.66
N LYS A 30 -7.29 11.79 10.36
CA LYS A 30 -6.63 12.06 11.65
C LYS A 30 -5.14 11.76 11.59
N GLU A 31 -4.36 12.81 11.76
CA GLU A 31 -2.91 12.76 11.89
C GLU A 31 -2.51 12.22 13.26
N VAL A 32 -1.51 11.34 13.29
CA VAL A 32 -0.87 10.84 14.51
C VAL A 32 0.62 11.22 14.50
N PRO A 33 1.23 11.49 15.66
CA PRO A 33 2.67 11.73 15.75
C PRO A 33 3.44 10.58 15.09
N VAL A 34 4.52 10.90 14.38
CA VAL A 34 5.39 9.95 13.64
C VAL A 34 5.84 8.77 14.52
N GLU A 35 5.96 8.99 15.84
CA GLU A 35 6.38 7.96 16.80
C GLU A 35 5.23 7.18 17.46
N SER A 36 3.99 7.30 16.97
CA SER A 36 2.89 6.47 17.46
C SER A 36 3.05 5.05 16.90
N HIS A 37 4.01 4.31 17.47
CA HIS A 37 4.33 2.92 17.16
C HIS A 37 3.06 2.07 17.04
N LYS A 38 2.06 2.28 17.90
CA LYS A 38 0.84 1.46 17.89
C LYS A 38 -0.03 1.60 16.63
N SER A 39 -0.04 2.77 15.97
CA SER A 39 -0.85 3.00 14.76
C SER A 39 -0.11 2.62 13.47
N VAL A 40 1.21 2.86 13.40
CA VAL A 40 2.02 2.58 12.21
C VAL A 40 2.44 1.09 12.13
N VAL A 41 2.63 0.43 13.29
CA VAL A 41 3.04 -0.99 13.35
C VAL A 41 2.06 -1.91 12.62
N LYS A 42 0.76 -1.57 12.50
CA LYS A 42 -0.17 -2.38 11.69
C LYS A 42 0.19 -2.35 10.21
N ILE A 43 0.48 -1.18 9.66
CA ILE A 43 0.85 -1.02 8.24
C ILE A 43 2.21 -1.68 7.98
N GLU A 44 3.17 -1.48 8.87
CA GLU A 44 4.49 -2.13 8.79
C GLU A 44 4.40 -3.66 8.87
N ARG A 45 3.50 -4.21 9.70
CA ARG A 45 3.22 -5.65 9.75
C ARG A 45 2.68 -6.20 8.43
N TYR A 46 1.95 -5.42 7.65
CA TYR A 46 1.50 -5.83 6.32
C TYR A 46 2.58 -5.66 5.24
N HIS A 47 3.58 -4.80 5.45
CA HIS A 47 4.66 -4.60 4.48
C HIS A 47 5.45 -5.89 4.22
N VAL A 48 5.82 -6.63 5.27
CA VAL A 48 6.59 -7.87 5.17
C VAL A 48 5.86 -8.96 4.36
N PRO A 49 4.61 -9.35 4.66
CA PRO A 49 3.90 -10.36 3.89
C PRO A 49 3.61 -9.92 2.44
N LEU A 50 3.30 -8.63 2.21
CA LEU A 50 3.10 -8.10 0.86
C LEU A 50 4.38 -8.18 0.01
N LYS A 51 5.52 -7.77 0.58
CA LYS A 51 6.81 -7.86 -0.10
C LYS A 51 7.17 -9.32 -0.39
N ARG A 52 6.89 -10.24 0.54
CA ARG A 52 7.12 -11.67 0.32
C ARG A 52 6.26 -12.23 -0.82
N ALA A 53 4.97 -11.92 -0.85
CA ALA A 53 4.08 -12.34 -1.92
C ALA A 53 4.56 -11.83 -3.29
N TYR A 54 4.97 -10.57 -3.35
CA TYR A 54 5.54 -9.98 -4.57
C TYR A 54 6.79 -10.71 -5.06
N GLU A 55 7.75 -11.02 -4.18
CA GLU A 55 8.97 -11.74 -4.58
C GLU A 55 8.65 -13.17 -5.04
N ILE A 56 7.70 -13.86 -4.39
CA ILE A 56 7.26 -15.20 -4.83
C ILE A 56 6.69 -15.14 -6.26
N ILE A 57 5.72 -14.25 -6.51
CA ILE A 57 5.09 -14.08 -7.82
C ILE A 57 6.15 -13.74 -8.89
N LYS A 58 7.10 -12.87 -8.52
CA LYS A 58 8.19 -12.46 -9.41
C LYS A 58 9.12 -13.62 -9.76
N ASP A 59 9.44 -14.48 -8.80
CA ASP A 59 10.30 -15.65 -9.04
C ASP A 59 9.57 -16.76 -9.81
N GLU A 60 8.27 -16.97 -9.56
CA GLU A 60 7.41 -17.84 -10.37
C GLU A 60 7.39 -17.38 -11.84
N LEU A 61 7.17 -16.08 -12.08
CA LEU A 61 7.17 -15.51 -13.42
C LEU A 61 8.53 -15.65 -14.13
N LYS A 62 9.66 -15.51 -13.42
CA LYS A 62 10.99 -15.75 -14.00
C LYS A 62 11.17 -17.18 -14.47
N ASN A 63 10.66 -18.14 -13.71
CA ASN A 63 10.75 -19.55 -14.05
C ASN A 63 9.88 -19.89 -15.28
N GLU A 64 8.69 -19.29 -15.38
CA GLU A 64 7.78 -19.49 -16.52
C GLU A 64 8.27 -18.83 -17.80
N LEU A 65 8.79 -17.61 -17.72
CA LEU A 65 9.08 -16.76 -18.88
C LEU A 65 10.49 -16.94 -19.48
N GLN A 66 11.32 -17.84 -18.92
CA GLN A 66 12.62 -18.27 -19.48
C GLN A 66 13.48 -17.14 -20.09
N ASN A 67 13.57 -15.97 -19.42
CA ASN A 67 14.31 -14.75 -19.78
C ASN A 67 13.57 -13.66 -20.59
N GLU A 68 12.26 -13.76 -20.82
CA GLU A 68 11.49 -12.59 -21.28
C GLU A 68 11.41 -11.49 -20.19
N PRO A 69 11.40 -10.20 -20.58
CA PRO A 69 11.42 -9.10 -19.63
C PRO A 69 10.12 -9.04 -18.82
N ILE A 70 10.24 -9.25 -17.51
CA ILE A 70 9.11 -9.15 -16.59
C ILE A 70 8.79 -7.68 -16.33
N THR A 71 7.61 -7.26 -16.75
CA THR A 71 7.11 -5.90 -16.49
C THR A 71 6.42 -5.85 -15.13
N LYS A 72 6.52 -4.74 -14.40
CA LYS A 72 5.88 -4.58 -13.08
C LYS A 72 4.36 -4.82 -13.13
N ASP A 73 3.71 -4.42 -14.22
CA ASP A 73 2.28 -4.66 -14.43
C ASP A 73 1.93 -6.14 -14.47
N MET A 74 2.82 -7.00 -15.00
CA MET A 74 2.60 -8.45 -15.04
C MET A 74 2.58 -9.06 -13.64
N ILE A 75 3.52 -8.63 -12.78
CA ILE A 75 3.61 -9.08 -11.39
C ILE A 75 2.37 -8.64 -10.60
N LEU A 76 1.89 -7.42 -10.83
CA LEU A 76 0.72 -6.87 -10.14
C LEU A 76 -0.62 -7.47 -10.61
N GLN A 77 -0.68 -7.99 -11.85
CA GLN A 77 -1.90 -8.60 -12.42
C GLN A 77 -2.06 -10.10 -12.12
N MET A 78 -0.98 -10.81 -11.81
CA MET A 78 -1.02 -12.26 -11.55
C MET A 78 -1.92 -12.69 -10.37
N PRO A 79 -1.93 -12.01 -9.20
CA PRO A 79 -2.76 -12.44 -8.07
C PRO A 79 -4.27 -12.22 -8.28
N LEU A 80 -4.71 -11.59 -9.38
CA LEU A 80 -6.12 -11.34 -9.70
C LEU A 80 -6.71 -12.36 -10.69
N LYS A 81 -5.91 -13.29 -11.20
CA LYS A 81 -6.35 -14.32 -12.17
C LYS A 81 -6.76 -15.66 -11.54
N LEU A 82 -6.93 -15.71 -10.20
CA LEU A 82 -7.43 -16.87 -9.47
C LEU A 82 -8.96 -16.86 -9.36
#